data_AF-A0A7C4X442-F1
#
_entry.id   AF-A0A7C4X442-F1
#
_cell.length_a   1.000
_cell.length_b   1.000
_cell.length_c   1.000
_cell.angle_alpha   90.00
_cell.angle_beta   90.00
_cell.angle_gamma   90.00
#
_symmetry.space_group_name_H-M   'P 1'
#
loop_
_entity.id
_entity.type
_entity.pdbx_description
1 polymer ?
#
loop_
_entity_poly.entity_id
_entity_poly.type
_entity_poly.pdbx_seq_one_letter_code
_entity_poly.pdbx_strand_id
1 'polypeptide(L)'
;MEFVADMEYIIVRNPQGKVVPLEHDDVTAVIYTSLQYMGKADRLLSLNLADKVMYRLKIMRRADNHFEVRELDQMIKFVLSESGYAEANQYVTSLSEKMFAE
;
A
#
# COMPACT_ATOMS: atom_id res chain seq x y z
N MET A 1 -14.89 25.70 11.37
CA MET A 1 -14.36 24.35 11.62
C MET A 1 -14.32 23.69 10.27
N GLU A 2 -13.22 23.85 9.53
CA GLU A 2 -13.08 23.21 8.23
C GLU A 2 -12.79 21.73 8.48
N PHE A 3 -13.81 20.90 8.28
CA PHE A 3 -13.64 19.47 8.07
C PHE A 3 -13.15 19.32 6.63
N VAL A 4 -11.84 19.48 6.42
CA VAL A 4 -11.24 19.00 5.17
C VAL A 4 -11.05 17.51 5.39
N ALA A 5 -11.91 16.70 4.75
CA ALA A 5 -11.59 15.30 4.52
C ALA A 5 -10.43 15.27 3.53
N ASP A 6 -9.23 15.60 4.00
CA ASP A 6 -8.01 15.37 3.23
C ASP A 6 -7.97 13.86 3.00
N MET A 7 -8.17 13.43 1.75
CA MET A 7 -7.85 12.06 1.36
C MET A 7 -6.35 11.90 1.64
N GLU A 8 -6.03 11.32 2.80
CA GLU A 8 -4.67 11.20 3.32
C GLU A 8 -3.83 10.31 2.39
N TYR A 9 -3.13 10.92 1.45
CA TYR A 9 -2.09 10.29 0.67
C TYR A 9 -0.80 10.17 1.49
N ILE A 10 0.01 9.16 1.23
CA ILE A 10 1.38 9.07 1.72
C ILE A 10 2.34 9.31 0.57
N ILE A 11 3.50 9.89 0.85
CA ILE A 11 4.47 10.20 -0.19
C ILE A 11 5.50 9.07 -0.27
N VAL A 12 5.67 8.51 -1.46
CA VAL A 12 6.52 7.35 -1.71
C VAL A 12 7.62 7.70 -2.72
N ARG A 13 8.86 7.39 -2.39
CA ARG A 13 10.03 7.53 -3.26
C ARG A 13 10.40 6.19 -3.87
N ASN A 14 10.63 6.17 -5.18
CA ASN A 14 11.11 4.99 -5.88
C ASN A 14 12.66 4.91 -5.89
N PRO A 15 13.25 3.77 -6.30
CA PRO A 15 14.70 3.62 -6.38
C PRO A 15 15.43 4.64 -7.28
N GLN A 16 14.71 5.26 -8.21
CA GLN A 16 15.19 6.31 -9.11
C GLN A 16 15.12 7.72 -8.50
N GLY A 17 14.61 7.84 -7.27
CA GLY A 17 14.45 9.10 -6.55
C GLY A 17 13.19 9.90 -6.94
N LYS A 18 12.35 9.39 -7.86
CA LYS A 18 11.06 9.99 -8.20
C LYS A 18 10.09 9.76 -7.05
N VAL A 19 9.38 10.82 -6.71
CA VAL A 19 8.45 10.86 -5.59
C VAL A 19 7.03 10.93 -6.14
N VAL A 20 6.15 10.07 -5.64
CA VAL A 20 4.73 10.03 -6.01
C VAL A 20 3.84 10.02 -4.78
N PRO A 21 2.69 10.70 -4.82
CA PRO A 21 1.65 10.47 -3.85
C PRO A 21 1.07 9.07 -4.07
N LEU A 22 0.80 8.38 -2.97
CA LEU A 22 0.13 7.09 -2.95
C LEU A 22 -1.18 7.25 -2.19
N GLU A 23 -2.26 6.92 -2.87
CA GLU A 23 -3.60 6.94 -2.32
C GLU A 23 -3.99 5.57 -1.79
N HIS A 24 -5.08 5.54 -1.00
CA HIS A 24 -5.62 4.29 -0.49
C HIS A 24 -6.02 3.32 -1.61
N ASP A 25 -6.56 3.84 -2.70
CA ASP A 25 -7.00 3.05 -3.86
C ASP A 25 -5.83 2.33 -4.54
N ASP A 26 -4.62 2.93 -4.55
CA ASP A 26 -3.41 2.30 -5.09
C ASP A 26 -3.02 1.06 -4.27
N VAL A 27 -3.03 1.19 -2.95
CA VAL A 27 -2.76 0.08 -2.02
C VAL A 27 -3.83 -1.00 -2.15
N THR A 28 -5.10 -0.60 -2.22
CA THR A 28 -6.23 -1.50 -2.41
C THR A 28 -6.07 -2.30 -3.70
N ALA A 29 -5.69 -1.66 -4.81
CA ALA A 29 -5.51 -2.32 -6.10
C ALA A 29 -4.39 -3.36 -6.07
N VAL A 30 -3.29 -3.10 -5.37
CA VAL A 30 -2.20 -4.07 -5.19
C VAL A 30 -2.66 -5.26 -4.37
N ILE A 31 -3.26 -5.02 -3.20
CA ILE A 31 -3.77 -6.09 -2.33
C ILE A 31 -4.80 -6.95 -3.06
N TYR A 32 -5.75 -6.31 -3.75
CA TYR A 32 -6.78 -7.01 -4.52
C TYR A 32 -6.16 -7.91 -5.59
N THR A 33 -5.17 -7.39 -6.33
CA THR A 33 -4.45 -8.15 -7.36
C THR A 33 -3.75 -9.36 -6.73
N SER A 34 -3.07 -9.20 -5.59
CA SER A 34 -2.37 -10.30 -4.92
C SER A 34 -3.34 -11.38 -4.41
N LEU A 35 -4.49 -10.98 -3.88
CA LEU A 35 -5.54 -11.91 -3.44
C LEU A 35 -6.24 -12.59 -4.63
N GLN A 36 -6.36 -11.92 -5.78
CA GLN A 36 -6.94 -12.46 -7.00
C GLN A 36 -6.15 -13.66 -7.51
N TYR A 37 -4.82 -13.61 -7.47
CA TYR A 37 -3.96 -14.74 -7.84
C TYR A 37 -4.16 -15.98 -6.97
N MET A 38 -4.74 -15.83 -5.77
CA MET A 38 -5.09 -16.94 -4.89
C MET A 38 -6.54 -17.41 -5.04
N GLY A 39 -7.33 -16.77 -5.92
CA GLY A 39 -8.79 -16.99 -5.98
C GLY A 39 -9.54 -16.47 -4.75
N LYS A 40 -8.93 -15.57 -3.96
CA LYS A 40 -9.49 -15.00 -2.73
C LYS A 40 -9.76 -13.48 -2.86
N ALA A 41 -9.89 -12.98 -4.09
CA ALA A 41 -10.17 -11.57 -4.34
C ALA A 41 -11.53 -11.18 -3.77
N ASP A 42 -11.49 -10.34 -2.74
CA ASP A 42 -12.66 -9.69 -2.16
C ASP A 42 -12.35 -8.20 -2.03
N ARG A 43 -13.24 -7.36 -2.58
CA ARG A 43 -13.03 -5.91 -2.63
C ARG A 43 -13.10 -5.29 -1.24
N LEU A 44 -14.03 -5.73 -0.39
CA LEU A 44 -14.19 -5.21 0.96
C LEU A 44 -13.00 -5.60 1.84
N LEU A 45 -12.55 -6.85 1.72
CA LEU A 45 -11.32 -7.31 2.37
C LEU A 45 -10.12 -6.46 1.93
N SER A 46 -9.97 -6.21 0.64
CA SER A 46 -8.84 -5.43 0.11
C SER A 46 -8.83 -4.00 0.64
N LEU A 47 -9.99 -3.35 0.70
CA LEU A 47 -10.16 -2.02 1.30
C LEU A 47 -9.75 -2.02 2.79
N ASN A 48 -10.25 -2.99 3.56
CA ASN A 48 -9.94 -3.11 4.99
C ASN A 48 -8.46 -3.37 5.26
N LEU A 49 -7.79 -4.15 4.40
CA LEU A 49 -6.36 -4.39 4.51
C LEU A 49 -5.54 -3.15 4.10
N ALA A 50 -5.98 -2.40 3.09
CA ALA A 50 -5.38 -1.13 2.72
C ALA A 50 -5.49 -0.09 3.84
N ASP A 51 -6.62 -0.01 4.54
CA ASP A 51 -6.78 0.84 5.73
C ASP A 51 -5.71 0.53 6.79
N LYS A 52 -5.47 -0.75 7.06
CA LYS A 52 -4.43 -1.17 8.02
C LYS A 52 -3.02 -0.76 7.56
N VAL A 53 -2.72 -0.88 6.28
CA VAL A 53 -1.43 -0.46 5.70
C VAL A 53 -1.27 1.05 5.87
N MET A 54 -2.25 1.83 5.41
CA MET A 54 -2.21 3.29 5.47
C MET A 54 -2.12 3.80 6.91
N TYR A 55 -2.90 3.23 7.83
CA TYR A 55 -2.86 3.56 9.25
C TYR A 55 -1.48 3.31 9.87
N ARG A 56 -0.88 2.14 9.61
CA ARG A 56 0.46 1.81 10.14
C ARG A 56 1.53 2.74 9.60
N LEU A 57 1.50 3.05 8.30
CA LEU A 57 2.45 3.98 7.69
C LEU A 57 2.33 5.39 8.29
N LYS A 58 1.10 5.88 8.51
CA LYS A 58 0.87 7.18 9.17
C LYS A 58 1.45 7.25 10.59
N ILE A 59 1.38 6.17 11.36
CA ILE A 59 1.95 6.12 12.71
C ILE A 59 3.47 6.17 12.70
N MET A 60 4.12 5.61 11.67
CA MET A 60 5.59 5.57 11.55
C MET A 60 6.26 6.95 11.34
N ARG A 61 5.48 8.06 11.34
CA ARG A 61 5.87 9.48 11.28
C ARG A 61 7.38 9.72 11.12
N ARG A 62 7.80 10.13 9.92
CA ARG A 62 9.20 10.41 9.59
C ARG A 62 9.51 11.88 9.51
N ALA A 63 10.78 12.23 9.76
CA ALA A 63 11.27 13.60 9.68
C ALA A 63 11.17 14.19 8.26
N ASP A 64 11.29 13.36 7.22
CA ASP A 64 11.21 13.76 5.81
C ASP A 64 9.86 13.43 5.16
N ASN A 65 8.92 12.84 5.93
CA ASN A 65 7.57 12.47 5.50
C ASN A 65 7.50 11.61 4.21
N HIS A 66 8.57 10.89 3.88
CA HIS A 66 8.67 10.04 2.71
C HIS A 66 8.91 8.57 3.11
N PHE A 67 8.29 7.65 2.37
CA PHE A 67 8.56 6.22 2.45
C PHE A 67 9.25 5.75 1.17
N GLU A 68 10.16 4.81 1.26
CA GLU A 68 10.70 4.13 0.08
C GLU A 68 9.68 3.08 -0.40
N VAL A 69 9.55 2.87 -1.73
CA VAL A 69 8.62 1.86 -2.29
C VAL A 69 8.81 0.48 -1.63
N ARG A 70 10.06 0.10 -1.33
CA ARG A 70 10.36 -1.17 -0.68
C ARG A 70 9.72 -1.30 0.70
N GLU A 71 9.60 -0.21 1.44
CA GLU A 71 9.02 -0.19 2.79
C GLU A 71 7.51 -0.35 2.74
N LEU A 72 6.89 0.25 1.73
CA LEU A 72 5.48 0.07 1.43
C LEU A 72 5.17 -1.38 1.04
N ASP A 73 5.96 -1.97 0.13
CA ASP A 73 5.82 -3.39 -0.25
C ASP A 73 5.97 -4.31 0.98
N GLN A 74 6.92 -4.00 1.87
CA GLN A 74 7.11 -4.72 3.13
C GLN A 74 5.93 -4.55 4.08
N MET A 75 5.34 -3.37 4.17
CA MET A 75 4.16 -3.11 5.00
C MET A 75 2.94 -3.88 4.48
N ILE A 76 2.72 -3.90 3.17
CA ILE A 76 1.64 -4.68 2.55
C ILE A 76 1.83 -6.17 2.87
N LYS A 77 3.04 -6.71 2.68
CA LYS A 77 3.36 -8.11 3.01
C LYS A 77 3.18 -8.40 4.51
N PHE A 78 3.55 -7.47 5.37
CA PHE A 78 3.34 -7.59 6.81
C PHE A 78 1.85 -7.69 7.14
N VAL A 79 1.01 -6.79 6.63
CA VAL A 79 -0.44 -6.78 6.88
C VAL A 79 -1.13 -8.03 6.32
N LEU A 80 -0.74 -8.49 5.13
CA LEU A 80 -1.22 -9.73 4.55
C LEU A 80 -0.89 -10.93 5.43
N SER A 81 0.35 -11.02 5.90
CA SER A 81 0.80 -12.10 6.80
C SER A 81 0.04 -12.09 8.12
N GLU A 82 -0.08 -10.93 8.75
CA GLU A 82 -0.80 -10.75 10.02
C GLU A 82 -2.30 -11.08 9.89
N SER A 83 -2.87 -10.87 8.70
CA SER A 83 -4.29 -11.12 8.43
C SER A 83 -4.58 -12.54 7.91
N GLY A 84 -3.59 -13.44 7.94
CA GLY A 84 -3.76 -14.85 7.53
C GLY A 84 -3.65 -15.11 6.02
N TYR A 85 -3.15 -14.15 5.25
CA TYR A 85 -2.95 -14.22 3.81
C TYR A 85 -1.46 -14.19 3.44
N ALA A 86 -0.59 -14.81 4.25
CA ALA A 86 0.86 -14.83 4.00
C ALA A 86 1.24 -15.38 2.61
N GLU A 87 0.45 -16.32 2.07
CA GLU A 87 0.62 -16.86 0.72
C GLU A 87 0.45 -15.79 -0.39
N ALA A 88 -0.28 -14.70 -0.12
CA ALA A 88 -0.48 -13.61 -1.07
C ALA A 88 0.81 -12.79 -1.29
N ASN A 89 1.76 -12.87 -0.35
CA ASN A 89 2.99 -12.08 -0.37
C ASN A 89 3.84 -12.31 -1.63
N GLN A 90 3.78 -13.51 -2.22
CA GLN A 90 4.50 -13.84 -3.45
C GLN A 90 3.95 -13.10 -4.68
N TYR A 91 2.71 -12.60 -4.60
CA TYR A 91 2.02 -11.89 -5.66
C TYR A 91 1.94 -10.37 -5.41
N VAL A 92 2.56 -9.87 -4.35
CA VAL A 92 2.73 -8.43 -4.15
C VAL A 92 3.82 -7.98 -5.11
N THR A 93 3.41 -7.63 -6.32
CA THR A 93 4.24 -6.93 -7.31
C THR A 93 4.67 -5.60 -6.72
N SER A 94 5.94 -5.22 -6.88
CA SER A 94 6.40 -3.95 -6.36
C SER A 94 5.57 -2.82 -6.96
N LEU A 95 5.09 -1.91 -6.13
CA LEU A 95 4.39 -0.70 -6.59
C LEU A 95 5.23 0.11 -7.59
N SER A 96 6.56 -0.07 -7.56
CA SER A 96 7.49 0.48 -8.54
C SER A 96 7.17 0.06 -9.99
N GLU A 97 6.70 -1.16 -10.23
CA GLU A 97 6.40 -1.66 -11.57
C GLU A 97 5.03 -1.19 -12.08
N LYS A 98 4.06 -0.98 -11.18
CA LYS A 98 2.68 -0.65 -11.55
C LYS A 98 2.41 0.85 -11.68
N MET A 99 3.06 1.69 -10.85
CA MET A 99 2.81 3.14 -10.83
C MET A 99 3.84 3.95 -11.64
N PHE A 100 4.97 3.34 -12.01
CA PHE A 100 6.08 4.03 -12.69
C PHE A 100 6.44 3.41 -14.04
N ALA A 101 5.61 2.49 -14.56
CA ALA A 101 5.64 2.11 -15.96
C ALA A 101 5.13 3.32 -16.77
N GLU A 102 6.06 4.20 -17.14
CA GLU A 102 5.89 5.13 -18.27
C GLU A 102 5.90 4.36 -19.59
#